data_AF-A0A841U4S6-F1
#
_entry.id   AF-A0A841U4S6-F1
#
_cell.length_a   1.000
_cell.length_b   1.000
_cell.length_c   1.000
_cell.angle_alpha   90.00
_cell.angle_beta   90.00
_cell.angle_gamma   90.00
#
_symmetry.space_group_name_H-M   'P 1'
#
loop_
_entity.id
_entity.type
_entity.pdbx_description
1 polymer ?
#
loop_
_entity_poly.entity_id
_entity_poly.type
_entity_poly.pdbx_seq_one_letter_code
_entity_poly.pdbx_strand_id
1 'polypeptide(L)' 'MRPDFEQLWANTADLLSKVRIYDRKKAFSEEIVELDETHRALAAMKKLPGAELMMDRSIEKLKRMRHRLLTIMEDLLYTA' A
#
# COMPACT_ATOMS: atom_id res chain seq x y z
N MET A 1 -9.62 10.76 -14.69
CA MET A 1 -8.82 10.10 -13.63
C MET A 1 -9.74 9.84 -12.44
N ARG A 2 -9.82 8.62 -11.89
CA ARG A 2 -10.79 8.29 -10.82
C ARG A 2 -10.29 8.82 -9.46
N PRO A 3 -11.01 9.74 -8.79
CA PRO A 3 -10.57 10.36 -7.53
C PRO A 3 -10.27 9.34 -6.42
N ASP A 4 -11.07 8.29 -6.33
CA ASP A 4 -10.96 7.25 -5.31
C ASP A 4 -9.63 6.50 -5.36
N PHE A 5 -9.08 6.30 -6.57
CA PHE A 5 -7.81 5.62 -6.74
C PHE A 5 -6.65 6.48 -6.22
N GLU A 6 -6.58 7.75 -6.62
CA GLU A 6 -5.48 8.65 -6.23
C GLU A 6 -5.50 8.93 -4.72
N GLN A 7 -6.70 9.10 -4.13
CA GLN A 7 -6.82 9.24 -2.68
C GLN A 7 -6.39 7.98 -1.94
N LEU A 8 -6.84 6.81 -2.38
CA LEU A 8 -6.47 5.55 -1.77
C LEU A 8 -4.96 5.27 -1.92
N TRP A 9 -4.42 5.56 -3.09
CA TRP A 9 -3.00 5.46 -3.40
C TRP A 9 -2.13 6.30 -2.46
N ALA A 10 -2.47 7.59 -2.30
CA ALA A 10 -1.74 8.52 -1.44
C ALA A 10 -1.82 8.10 0.03
N ASN A 11 -3.01 7.71 0.49
CA ASN A 11 -3.20 7.23 1.87
C ASN A 11 -2.41 5.95 2.16
N THR A 12 -2.37 5.01 1.21
CA THR A 12 -1.54 3.79 1.33
C THR A 12 -0.06 4.12 1.36
N ALA A 13 0.40 5.12 0.61
CA ALA A 13 1.79 5.57 0.62
C ALA A 13 2.20 6.17 1.98
N ASP A 14 1.36 7.02 2.55
CA ASP A 14 1.57 7.58 3.90
C ASP A 14 1.64 6.47 4.95
N LEU A 15 0.74 5.50 4.87
CA LEU A 15 0.73 4.37 5.80
C LEU A 15 1.98 3.49 5.67
N LEU A 16 2.44 3.19 4.44
CA LEU A 16 3.71 2.50 4.20
C LEU A 16 4.89 3.22 4.87
N SER A 17 4.95 4.55 4.72
CA SER A 17 5.99 5.37 5.35
C SER A 17 5.95 5.25 6.88
N LYS A 18 4.76 5.32 7.47
CA LYS A 18 4.60 5.18 8.93
C LYS A 18 5.01 3.79 9.40
N VAL A 19 4.50 2.73 8.77
CA VAL A 19 4.80 1.34 9.17
C VAL A 19 6.32 1.09 9.15
N ARG A 20 7.03 1.61 8.13
CA ARG A 20 8.51 1.54 8.08
C ARG A 20 9.20 2.20 9.28
N ILE A 21 8.67 3.31 9.77
CA ILE A 21 9.21 4.01 10.94
C ILE A 21 8.97 3.20 12.22
N TYR A 22 7.78 2.60 12.34
CA TYR A 22 7.40 1.82 13.52
C TYR A 22 8.09 0.45 13.59
N ASP A 23 8.41 -0.18 12.45
CA ASP A 23 9.10 -1.47 12.38
C ASP A 23 10.60 -1.38 12.70
N ARG A 24 10.94 -0.85 13.88
CA ARG A 24 12.33 -0.64 14.34
C ARG A 24 13.12 -1.93 14.45
N LYS A 25 12.45 -3.04 14.75
CA LYS A 25 13.05 -4.38 14.89
C LYS A 25 13.07 -5.15 13.57
N LYS A 26 12.59 -4.56 12.46
CA LYS A 26 12.52 -5.16 11.13
C LYS A 26 11.73 -6.48 11.08
N ALA A 27 10.77 -6.65 11.99
CA ALA A 27 9.97 -7.86 12.12
C ALA A 27 9.09 -8.11 10.89
N PHE A 28 8.73 -7.05 10.16
CA PHE A 28 7.90 -7.11 8.96
C PHE A 28 8.62 -6.55 7.72
N SER A 29 9.95 -6.41 7.79
CA SER A 29 10.72 -5.67 6.80
C SER A 29 10.59 -6.23 5.37
N GLU A 30 10.61 -7.55 5.20
CA GLU A 30 10.40 -8.21 3.90
C GLU A 30 9.01 -7.92 3.35
N GLU A 31 7.97 -8.11 4.15
CA GLU A 31 6.59 -7.85 3.75
C GLU A 31 6.36 -6.37 3.39
N ILE A 32 6.95 -5.44 4.14
CA ILE A 32 6.89 -4.00 3.85
C ILE A 32 7.56 -3.68 2.51
N VAL A 33 8.66 -4.35 2.15
CA VAL A 33 9.31 -4.18 0.85
C VAL A 33 8.41 -4.68 -0.27
N GLU A 34 7.84 -5.87 -0.16
CA GLU A 34 6.92 -6.43 -1.16
C GLU A 34 5.69 -5.54 -1.37
N LEU A 35 5.15 -4.96 -0.29
CA LEU A 35 4.02 -4.04 -0.35
C LEU A 35 4.40 -2.72 -1.04
N ASP A 36 5.60 -2.19 -0.81
CA ASP A 36 6.08 -0.98 -1.48
C ASP A 36 6.34 -1.22 -2.97
N GLU A 37 6.91 -2.36 -3.35
CA GLU A 37 7.09 -2.75 -4.74
C GLU A 37 5.74 -2.89 -5.46
N THR A 38 4.79 -3.57 -4.79
CA THR A 38 3.42 -3.71 -5.31
C THR A 38 2.75 -2.36 -5.46
N HIS A 39 2.94 -1.44 -4.50
CA HIS A 39 2.46 -0.07 -4.59
C HIS A 39 3.06 0.53 -5.87
N ARG A 40 4.37 0.69 -5.99
CA ARG A 40 5.03 1.29 -7.16
C ARG A 40 4.58 0.69 -8.50
N ALA A 41 4.40 -0.63 -8.57
CA ALA A 41 3.90 -1.31 -9.77
C ALA A 41 2.49 -0.85 -10.17
N LEU A 42 1.57 -0.68 -9.22
CA LEU A 42 0.22 -0.16 -9.48
C LEU A 42 0.25 1.29 -10.00
N ALA A 43 1.18 2.13 -9.54
CA ALA A 43 1.38 3.45 -10.12
C ALA A 43 1.96 3.42 -11.53
N ALA A 44 2.77 2.41 -11.87
CA ALA A 44 3.23 2.24 -13.25
C ALA A 44 2.08 1.80 -14.17
N MET A 45 1.22 0.90 -13.70
CA MET A 45 0.04 0.43 -14.45
C MET A 45 -0.91 1.57 -14.83
N LYS A 46 -1.03 2.62 -14.00
CA LYS A 46 -1.89 3.78 -14.30
C LYS A 46 -1.47 4.56 -15.55
N LYS A 47 -0.22 4.40 -16.00
CA LYS A 47 0.33 5.09 -17.17
C LYS A 47 0.15 4.28 -18.46
N LEU A 48 -0.38 3.05 -18.38
CA LEU A 48 -0.54 2.17 -19.54
C LEU A 48 -1.83 2.46 -20.31
N PRO A 49 -1.84 2.27 -21.65
CA PRO A 49 -3.07 2.30 -22.43
C PRO A 49 -4.05 1.22 -21.93
N GLY A 50 -5.33 1.57 -21.75
CA GLY A 50 -6.34 0.63 -21.26
C GLY A 50 -6.35 0.42 -19.72
N ALA A 51 -5.60 1.23 -18.97
CA ALA A 51 -5.54 1.17 -17.51
C ALA A 51 -6.92 1.30 -16.81
N GLU A 52 -7.90 1.93 -17.45
CA GLU A 52 -9.26 2.05 -16.91
C GLU A 52 -9.92 0.68 -16.65
N LEU A 53 -9.68 -0.32 -17.51
CA LEU A 53 -10.20 -1.67 -17.34
C LEU A 53 -9.56 -2.40 -16.15
N MET A 54 -8.34 -2.01 -15.77
CA MET A 54 -7.62 -2.58 -14.63
C MET A 54 -7.75 -1.74 -13.36
N MET A 55 -8.47 -0.62 -13.43
CA MET A 55 -8.55 0.35 -12.34
C MET A 55 -9.28 -0.24 -11.13
N ASP A 56 -10.40 -0.96 -11.32
CA ASP A 56 -11.15 -1.58 -10.23
C ASP A 56 -10.32 -2.64 -9.50
N ARG A 57 -9.57 -3.45 -10.25
CA ARG A 57 -8.63 -4.43 -9.67
C ARG A 57 -7.50 -3.75 -8.89
N SER A 58 -7.01 -2.62 -9.40
CA SER A 58 -5.96 -1.84 -8.74
C SER A 58 -6.46 -1.20 -7.45
N ILE A 59 -7.68 -0.66 -7.44
CA ILE A 59 -8.35 -0.15 -6.24
C ILE A 59 -8.51 -1.26 -5.20
N GLU A 60 -9.00 -2.43 -5.60
CA GLU A 60 -9.18 -3.56 -4.69
C GLU A 60 -7.83 -4.03 -4.09
N LYS A 61 -6.78 -4.06 -4.92
CA LYS A 61 -5.43 -4.39 -4.44
C LYS A 61 -4.93 -3.37 -3.42
N LEU A 62 -5.11 -2.08 -3.67
CA LEU A 62 -4.75 -1.02 -2.72
C LEU A 62 -5.56 -1.10 -1.41
N LYS A 63 -6.85 -1.47 -1.47
CA LYS A 63 -7.68 -1.67 -0.26
C LYS A 63 -7.12 -2.79 0.62
N ARG A 64 -6.76 -3.92 0.01
CA ARG A 64 -6.16 -5.07 0.70
C ARG A 64 -4.81 -4.72 1.30
N MET A 65 -3.96 -4.05 0.53
CA MET A 65 -2.66 -3.57 1.03
C MET A 65 -2.82 -2.65 2.23
N ARG A 66 -3.73 -1.67 2.14
CA ARG A 66 -4.02 -0.76 3.26
C ARG A 66 -4.48 -1.50 4.50
N HIS A 67 -5.38 -2.48 4.35
CA HIS A 67 -5.82 -3.29 5.48
C HIS A 67 -4.65 -4.05 6.12
N ARG A 68 -3.79 -4.68 5.32
CA ARG A 68 -2.63 -5.39 5.84
C ARG A 68 -1.64 -4.47 6.57
N LEU A 69 -1.37 -3.29 6.02
CA LEU A 69 -0.51 -2.30 6.66
C LEU A 69 -1.09 -1.78 7.98
N LEU A 70 -2.41 -1.67 8.10
CA LEU A 70 -3.06 -1.33 9.36
C LEU A 70 -2.86 -2.44 10.39
N THR A 71 -3.04 -3.71 10.01
CA THR A 71 -2.77 -4.85 10.89
C THR A 71 -1.31 -4.88 11.35
N ILE A 72 -0.35 -4.67 10.44
CA ILE A 72 1.07 -4.59 10.82
C ILE A 72 1.31 -3.44 11.80
N MET A 73 0.70 -2.27 11.56
CA MET A 73 0.80 -1.14 12.48
C MET A 73 0.23 -1.47 13.86
N GLU A 74 -0.93 -2.11 13.92
CA GLU A 74 -1.54 -2.58 15.17
C GLU A 74 -0.59 -3.54 15.89
N ASP A 75 -0.07 -4.56 15.21
CA ASP A 75 0.88 -5.51 15.77
C ASP A 75 2.12 -4.81 16.34
N LEU A 76 2.68 -3.84 15.61
CA LEU A 76 3.83 -3.05 16.05
C LEU A 76 3.53 -2.15 17.25
N LEU A 77 2.30 -1.64 17.37
CA LEU A 77 1.90 -0.79 18.50
C LEU A 77 1.58 -1.61 19.75
N TYR A 78 0.99 -2.80 19.60
CA TYR A 78 0.64 -3.67 20.73
C TYR A 78 1.84 -4.50 21.24
N THR A 79 2.88 -4.68 20.43
CA THR A 79 4.12 -5.40 20.82
C THR A 79 5.27 -4.48 21.27
N ALA A 80 5.06 -3.15 21.24
CA ALA A 80 6.05 -2.13 21.63
C ALA A 80 6.16 -1.90 23.14
#